data_AF-A0A1V6FYN9-F1
#
_entry.id   AF-A0A1V6FYN9-F1
#
_cell.length_a   1.000
_cell.length_b   1.000
_cell.length_c   1.000
_cell.angle_alpha   90.00
_cell.angle_beta   90.00
_cell.angle_gamma   90.00
#
_symmetry.space_group_name_H-M   'P 1'
#
loop_
_entity.id
_entity.type
_entity.pdbx_description
1 polymer ?
#
loop_
_entity_poly.entity_id
_entity_poly.type
_entity_poly.pdbx_seq_one_letter_code
_entity_poly.pdbx_strand_id
1 'polypeptide(L)'
;MVELRIQVDRGTLNDFRAQMDRLVKELGKTPEDATRMGALALLKSLKTATKIAPERRKVRVDKTWRKKSRDASGNQRFLMRKFDRKTGAEHDVEIWAPSLAEAKQSKLTVMHYRGIGKASWGWAAQRLFPGQKVGYGGRKPHREAFSVTQRGKGNAYEIVVMNKLDYIGLALKGGESAAMSTAMRAATNTLFGRIEQRLKGKIK
;
A
#
# COMPACT_ATOMS: atom_id res chain seq x y z
N MET A 1 -4.39 -17.71 6.65
CA MET A 1 -3.64 -16.45 6.45
C MET A 1 -3.66 -16.18 4.96
N VAL A 2 -4.38 -15.15 4.48
CA VAL A 2 -4.44 -14.87 3.04
C VAL A 2 -3.23 -14.03 2.66
N GLU A 3 -2.34 -14.61 1.87
CA GLU A 3 -1.18 -13.94 1.30
C GLU A 3 -1.64 -13.19 0.03
N LEU A 4 -1.77 -11.87 0.13
CA LEU A 4 -2.08 -11.04 -1.04
C LEU A 4 -0.79 -10.87 -1.85
N ARG A 5 -0.65 -11.68 -2.91
CA ARG A 5 0.45 -11.59 -3.87
C ARG A 5 0.12 -10.50 -4.87
N ILE A 6 0.78 -9.36 -4.75
CA ILE A 6 0.64 -8.30 -5.74
C ILE A 6 1.30 -8.78 -7.04
N GLN A 7 0.50 -8.90 -8.10
CA GLN A 7 1.03 -9.20 -9.43
C GLN A 7 1.79 -7.99 -9.95
N VAL A 8 3.10 -8.18 -10.12
CA VAL A 8 3.99 -7.23 -10.76
C VAL A 8 4.34 -7.79 -12.12
N ASP A 9 4.34 -6.92 -13.13
CA ASP A 9 4.92 -7.22 -14.43
C ASP A 9 6.34 -7.77 -14.29
N ARG A 10 6.62 -8.89 -14.99
CA ARG A 10 7.90 -9.60 -14.88
C ARG A 10 9.07 -8.74 -15.34
N GLY A 11 8.86 -7.92 -16.38
CA GLY A 11 9.88 -6.98 -16.87
C GLY A 11 10.26 -5.97 -15.78
N THR A 12 9.25 -5.33 -15.18
CA THR A 12 9.43 -4.36 -14.10
C THR A 12 10.17 -4.95 -12.89
N LEU A 13 9.88 -6.21 -12.53
CA LEU A 13 10.60 -6.92 -11.47
C LEU A 13 12.07 -7.20 -11.84
N ASN A 14 12.32 -7.64 -13.07
CA ASN A 14 13.66 -7.94 -13.55
C ASN A 14 14.52 -6.66 -13.62
N ASP A 15 13.98 -5.55 -14.10
CA ASP A 15 14.69 -4.27 -14.16
C ASP A 15 15.10 -3.78 -12.77
N PHE A 16 14.19 -3.93 -11.80
CA PHE A 16 14.46 -3.57 -10.42
C PHE A 16 15.57 -4.44 -9.81
N ARG A 17 15.52 -5.76 -10.05
CA ARG A 17 16.58 -6.70 -9.64
C ARG A 17 17.91 -6.37 -10.30
N ALA A 18 17.92 -6.05 -11.59
CA ALA A 18 19.12 -5.68 -12.31
C ALA A 18 19.80 -4.45 -11.69
N GLN A 19 19.06 -3.43 -11.24
CA GLN A 19 19.69 -2.30 -10.54
C GLN A 19 20.26 -2.69 -9.17
N MET A 20 19.63 -3.63 -8.44
CA MET A 20 20.22 -4.15 -7.20
C MET A 20 21.50 -4.93 -7.47
N ASP A 21 21.55 -5.73 -8.53
CA ASP A 21 22.76 -6.45 -8.96
C ASP A 21 23.88 -5.47 -9.35
N ARG A 22 23.53 -4.36 -10.01
CA ARG A 22 24.49 -3.29 -10.32
C ARG A 22 25.05 -2.62 -9.06
N LEU A 23 24.26 -2.41 -7.99
CA LEU A 23 24.80 -1.91 -6.72
C LEU A 23 25.90 -2.83 -6.18
N VAL A 24 25.74 -4.15 -6.32
CA VAL A 24 26.74 -5.13 -5.90
C VAL A 24 27.97 -5.07 -6.82
N LYS A 25 27.76 -5.22 -8.13
CA LYS A 25 28.85 -5.34 -9.12
C LYS A 25 29.64 -4.06 -9.32
N GLU A 26 28.97 -2.93 -9.43
CA GLU A 26 29.60 -1.66 -9.82
C GLU A 26 30.02 -0.83 -8.60
N LEU A 27 29.31 -0.95 -7.48
CA LEU A 27 29.59 -0.15 -6.28
C LEU A 27 30.09 -0.97 -5.09
N GLY A 28 30.37 -2.26 -5.29
CA GLY A 28 30.90 -3.16 -4.24
C GLY A 28 29.98 -3.30 -3.02
N LYS A 29 28.68 -3.07 -3.17
CA LYS A 29 27.73 -3.22 -2.05
C LYS A 29 27.52 -4.68 -1.73
N THR A 30 27.26 -4.96 -0.45
CA THR A 30 26.80 -6.30 -0.07
C THR A 30 25.38 -6.53 -0.64
N PRO A 31 25.01 -7.80 -0.91
CA PRO A 31 23.63 -8.14 -1.31
C PRO A 31 22.58 -7.64 -0.31
N GLU A 32 22.90 -7.64 0.98
CA GLU A 32 22.03 -7.08 2.03
C GLU A 32 21.83 -5.57 1.85
N ASP A 33 22.91 -4.82 1.64
CA ASP A 33 22.84 -3.38 1.44
C ASP A 33 22.10 -3.02 0.15
N ALA A 34 22.31 -3.78 -0.93
CA ALA A 34 21.58 -3.61 -2.17
C ALA A 34 20.07 -3.84 -1.98
N THR A 35 19.69 -4.91 -1.27
CA THR A 35 18.30 -5.22 -0.92
C THR A 35 17.68 -4.13 -0.05
N ARG A 36 18.43 -3.64 0.93
CA ARG A 36 18.06 -2.52 1.80
C ARG A 36 17.81 -1.24 0.99
N MET A 37 18.74 -0.87 0.13
CA MET A 37 18.62 0.31 -0.74
C MET A 37 17.43 0.19 -1.68
N GLY A 38 17.20 -0.98 -2.27
CA GLY A 38 16.03 -1.27 -3.08
C GLY A 38 14.74 -1.12 -2.29
N ALA A 39 14.65 -1.73 -1.11
CA ALA A 39 13.47 -1.63 -0.24
C ALA A 39 13.17 -0.18 0.16
N LEU A 40 14.20 0.62 0.49
CA LEU A 40 14.04 2.04 0.78
C LEU A 40 13.44 2.80 -0.41
N ALA A 41 13.99 2.60 -1.61
CA ALA A 41 13.50 3.25 -2.82
C ALA A 41 12.05 2.84 -3.10
N LEU A 42 11.74 1.56 -3.01
CA LEU A 42 10.38 1.04 -3.22
C LEU A 42 9.38 1.59 -2.21
N LEU A 43 9.72 1.62 -0.91
CA LEU A 43 8.84 2.15 0.13
C LEU A 43 8.57 3.65 -0.05
N LYS A 44 9.60 4.43 -0.43
CA LYS A 44 9.42 5.85 -0.78
C LYS A 44 8.48 6.02 -1.98
N SER A 45 8.65 5.20 -3.01
CA SER A 45 7.79 5.23 -4.19
C SER A 45 6.36 4.78 -3.89
N LEU A 46 6.16 3.74 -3.08
CA LEU A 46 4.84 3.29 -2.62
C LEU A 46 4.13 4.36 -1.81
N LYS A 47 4.84 5.07 -0.95
CA LYS A 47 4.28 6.24 -0.24
C LYS A 47 3.74 7.29 -1.22
N THR A 48 4.46 7.57 -2.31
CA THR A 48 4.02 8.52 -3.35
C THR A 48 2.86 7.97 -4.18
N ALA A 49 2.87 6.67 -4.47
CA ALA A 49 1.81 5.94 -5.16
C ALA A 49 0.56 5.69 -4.28
N THR A 50 0.61 6.04 -2.99
CA THR A 50 -0.51 5.93 -2.05
C THR A 50 -1.10 7.30 -1.75
N LYS A 51 -2.38 7.50 -2.02
CA LYS A 51 -3.15 8.68 -1.59
C LYS A 51 -3.72 8.47 -0.18
N ILE A 52 -4.11 9.56 0.46
CA ILE A 52 -4.95 9.46 1.67
C ILE A 52 -6.32 8.93 1.21
N ALA A 53 -6.81 7.89 1.86
CA ALA A 53 -8.12 7.32 1.55
C ALA A 53 -9.22 8.36 1.83
N PRO A 54 -10.36 8.33 1.11
CA PRO A 54 -11.48 9.21 1.42
C PRO A 54 -11.96 9.00 2.86
N GLU A 55 -12.58 10.00 3.47
CA GLU A 55 -13.11 9.88 4.83
C GLU A 55 -14.17 8.78 4.95
N ARG A 56 -14.97 8.62 3.89
CA ARG A 56 -16.10 7.70 3.86
C ARG A 56 -16.04 6.82 2.62
N ARG A 57 -16.45 5.57 2.80
CA ARG A 57 -16.63 4.57 1.73
C ARG A 57 -17.78 5.00 0.81
N LYS A 58 -17.69 4.61 -0.47
CA LYS A 58 -18.76 4.87 -1.43
C LYS A 58 -19.95 3.97 -1.11
N VAL A 59 -21.13 4.58 -1.02
CA VAL A 59 -22.42 3.92 -0.85
C VAL A 59 -23.20 4.04 -2.15
N ARG A 60 -23.85 2.96 -2.57
CA ARG A 60 -24.67 2.89 -3.78
C ARG A 60 -26.05 2.36 -3.45
N VAL A 61 -27.03 2.72 -4.27
CA VAL A 61 -28.36 2.12 -4.23
C VAL A 61 -28.24 0.65 -4.63
N ASP A 62 -28.89 -0.23 -3.89
CA ASP A 62 -29.10 -1.59 -4.36
C ASP A 62 -30.16 -1.60 -5.46
N LYS A 63 -29.73 -1.67 -6.72
CA LYS A 63 -30.66 -1.71 -7.87
C LYS A 63 -31.46 -3.01 -7.94
N THR A 64 -31.01 -4.08 -7.28
CA THR A 64 -31.74 -5.35 -7.22
C THR A 64 -32.89 -5.31 -6.22
N TRP A 65 -32.85 -4.33 -5.31
CA TRP A 65 -33.85 -4.14 -4.29
C TRP A 65 -35.01 -3.25 -4.79
N ARG A 66 -36.21 -3.81 -4.89
CA ARG A 66 -37.39 -3.10 -5.45
C ARG A 66 -37.88 -2.01 -4.48
N LYS A 67 -38.44 -0.91 -5.01
CA LYS A 67 -38.97 0.23 -4.22
C LYS A 67 -39.98 -0.13 -3.10
N LYS A 68 -40.61 -1.31 -3.17
CA LYS A 68 -41.61 -1.81 -2.20
C LYS A 68 -41.00 -2.58 -1.02
N SER A 69 -39.72 -2.94 -1.06
CA SER A 69 -39.08 -3.77 -0.03
C SER A 69 -38.42 -2.92 1.07
N ARG A 70 -39.14 -1.94 1.62
CA ARG A 70 -38.64 -1.22 2.81
C ARG A 70 -38.58 -2.18 4.00
N ASP A 71 -37.70 -1.92 4.96
CA ASP A 71 -37.76 -2.62 6.24
C ASP A 71 -38.99 -2.17 7.06
N ALA A 72 -39.21 -2.78 8.23
CA ALA A 72 -40.32 -2.43 9.11
C ALA A 72 -40.35 -0.95 9.56
N SER A 73 -39.21 -0.26 9.48
CA SER A 73 -39.06 1.17 9.82
C SER A 73 -39.17 2.08 8.59
N GLY A 74 -39.47 1.53 7.41
CA GLY A 74 -39.55 2.29 6.17
C GLY A 74 -38.19 2.61 5.53
N ASN A 75 -37.09 2.01 5.97
CA ASN A 75 -35.77 2.26 5.38
C ASN A 75 -35.58 1.53 4.05
N GLN A 76 -34.75 2.10 3.18
CA GLN A 76 -34.27 1.48 1.96
C GLN A 76 -32.90 0.81 2.17
N ARG A 77 -32.63 -0.23 1.39
CA ARG A 77 -31.35 -0.94 1.39
C ARG A 77 -30.34 -0.25 0.47
N PHE A 78 -29.18 0.06 1.01
CA PHE A 78 -28.02 0.56 0.30
C PHE A 78 -26.84 -0.39 0.49
N LEU A 79 -25.91 -0.38 -0.47
CA LEU A 79 -24.74 -1.23 -0.44
C LEU A 79 -23.48 -0.39 -0.31
N MET A 80 -22.58 -0.84 0.55
CA MET A 80 -21.25 -0.31 0.71
C MET A 80 -20.23 -1.41 0.49
N ARG A 81 -19.32 -1.21 -0.47
CA ARG A 81 -18.25 -2.17 -0.73
C ARG A 81 -17.18 -2.09 0.36
N LYS A 82 -16.88 -3.23 0.97
CA LYS A 82 -15.87 -3.37 2.02
C LYS A 82 -14.92 -4.51 1.67
N PHE A 83 -13.64 -4.29 1.94
CA PHE A 83 -12.64 -5.35 1.82
C PHE A 83 -12.61 -6.14 3.12
N ASP A 84 -12.79 -7.45 3.04
CA ASP A 84 -12.60 -8.36 4.17
C ASP A 84 -11.12 -8.74 4.30
N ARG A 85 -10.54 -8.40 5.44
CA ARG A 85 -9.14 -8.72 5.77
C ARG A 85 -8.90 -10.21 5.99
N LYS A 86 -9.92 -10.97 6.38
CA LYS A 86 -9.80 -12.41 6.68
C LYS A 86 -9.79 -13.24 5.40
N THR A 87 -10.69 -12.90 4.47
CA THR A 87 -10.88 -13.66 3.21
C THR A 87 -10.12 -13.04 2.04
N GLY A 88 -9.69 -11.78 2.14
CA GLY A 88 -9.03 -11.06 1.05
C GLY A 88 -9.99 -10.66 -0.08
N ALA A 89 -11.30 -10.80 0.12
CA ALA A 89 -12.32 -10.51 -0.86
C ALA A 89 -13.05 -9.19 -0.57
N GLU A 90 -13.49 -8.52 -1.63
CA GLU A 90 -14.46 -7.43 -1.50
C GLU A 90 -15.88 -8.00 -1.41
N HIS A 91 -16.64 -7.54 -0.43
CA HIS A 91 -18.05 -7.87 -0.27
C HIS A 91 -18.87 -6.59 -0.09
N ASP A 92 -20.15 -6.68 -0.41
CA ASP A 92 -21.10 -5.61 -0.11
C ASP A 92 -21.63 -5.77 1.32
N VAL A 93 -21.61 -4.66 2.06
CA VAL A 93 -22.22 -4.53 3.38
C VAL A 93 -23.51 -3.74 3.21
N GLU A 94 -24.59 -4.27 3.75
CA GLU A 94 -25.90 -3.63 3.71
C GLU A 94 -25.98 -2.47 4.71
N ILE A 95 -26.58 -1.36 4.27
CA ILE A 95 -26.90 -0.20 5.10
C ILE A 95 -28.38 0.11 4.89
N TRP A 96 -29.14 0.10 5.98
CA TRP A 96 -30.55 0.48 5.98
C TRP A 96 -30.67 1.94 6.40
N ALA A 97 -31.25 2.77 5.54
CA ALA A 97 -31.50 4.19 5.85
C ALA A 97 -32.71 4.74 5.08
N PRO A 98 -33.29 5.87 5.50
CA PRO A 98 -34.39 6.53 4.79
C PRO A 98 -34.01 7.04 3.40
N SER A 99 -32.75 7.44 3.22
CA SER A 99 -32.23 8.05 2.00
C SER A 99 -30.76 7.71 1.74
N LEU A 100 -30.31 7.88 0.48
CA LEU A 100 -28.89 7.70 0.13
C LEU A 100 -27.99 8.71 0.86
N ALA A 101 -28.51 9.91 1.15
CA ALA A 101 -27.77 10.94 1.87
C ALA A 101 -27.48 10.47 3.31
N GLU A 102 -28.49 9.93 4.00
CA GLU A 102 -28.33 9.38 5.35
C GLU A 102 -27.47 8.11 5.36
N ALA A 103 -27.64 7.23 4.38
CA ALA A 103 -26.80 6.04 4.24
C ALA A 103 -25.31 6.40 4.10
N LYS A 104 -24.98 7.47 3.36
CA LYS A 104 -23.60 7.98 3.24
C LYS A 104 -23.05 8.50 4.58
N GLN A 105 -23.91 9.03 5.45
CA GLN A 105 -23.51 9.55 6.77
C GLN A 105 -23.38 8.48 7.87
N SER A 106 -23.84 7.25 7.62
CA SER A 106 -23.73 6.13 8.56
C SER A 106 -22.30 5.96 9.10
N LYS A 107 -22.19 5.61 10.39
CA LYS A 107 -20.89 5.32 11.04
C LYS A 107 -20.14 4.17 10.34
N LEU A 108 -20.86 3.24 9.70
CA LEU A 108 -20.29 2.13 8.95
C LEU A 108 -19.48 2.58 7.73
N THR A 109 -19.76 3.77 7.19
CA THR A 109 -19.03 4.30 6.03
C THR A 109 -17.69 4.90 6.40
N VAL A 110 -17.45 5.21 7.68
CA VAL A 110 -16.24 5.89 8.14
C VAL A 110 -15.01 5.00 7.93
N MET A 111 -14.03 5.52 7.20
CA MET A 111 -12.71 4.88 7.09
C MET A 111 -11.87 5.26 8.30
N HIS A 112 -11.94 4.43 9.34
CA HIS A 112 -11.02 4.53 10.46
C HIS A 112 -9.57 4.41 9.97
N TYR A 113 -8.67 5.17 10.61
CA TYR A 113 -7.25 5.19 10.30
C TYR A 113 -6.87 5.77 8.93
N ARG A 114 -7.73 6.59 8.31
CA ARG A 114 -7.38 7.32 7.08
C ARG A 114 -6.00 7.96 7.17
N GLY A 115 -5.19 7.79 6.12
CA GLY A 115 -3.81 8.28 6.07
C GLY A 115 -2.76 7.32 6.63
N ILE A 116 -3.11 6.35 7.50
CA ILE A 116 -2.15 5.36 8.00
C ILE A 116 -1.57 4.52 6.85
N GLY A 117 -2.35 4.25 5.79
CA GLY A 117 -1.86 3.48 4.64
C GLY A 117 -0.70 4.16 3.93
N LYS A 118 -0.69 5.50 3.87
CA LYS A 118 0.43 6.28 3.34
C LYS A 118 1.55 6.43 4.36
N ALA A 119 1.20 6.68 5.62
CA ALA A 119 2.16 6.88 6.70
C ALA A 119 2.96 5.60 7.00
N SER A 120 2.36 4.42 6.86
CA SER A 120 2.98 3.13 7.16
C SER A 120 4.18 2.82 6.27
N TRP A 121 4.13 3.21 4.99
CA TRP A 121 5.30 3.11 4.09
C TRP A 121 6.47 3.97 4.55
N GLY A 122 6.20 5.20 4.99
CA GLY A 122 7.21 6.09 5.55
C GLY A 122 7.77 5.57 6.87
N TRP A 123 6.89 5.03 7.73
CA TRP A 123 7.30 4.40 8.99
C TRP A 123 8.17 3.16 8.76
N ALA A 124 7.82 2.30 7.79
CA ALA A 124 8.66 1.17 7.40
C ALA A 124 10.03 1.64 6.92
N ALA A 125 10.07 2.64 6.05
CA ALA A 125 11.33 3.19 5.55
C ALA A 125 12.17 3.76 6.70
N GLN A 126 11.59 4.53 7.64
CA GLN A 126 12.32 5.04 8.80
C GLN A 126 12.81 3.91 9.72
N ARG A 127 12.00 2.87 9.93
CA ARG A 127 12.35 1.74 10.79
C ARG A 127 13.47 0.89 10.21
N LEU A 128 13.45 0.67 8.91
CA LEU A 128 14.51 -0.05 8.19
C LEU A 128 15.76 0.81 8.03
N PHE A 129 15.61 2.14 7.97
CA PHE A 129 16.68 3.09 7.68
C PHE A 129 16.64 4.29 8.65
N PRO A 130 17.06 4.13 9.92
CA PRO A 130 16.92 5.17 10.94
C PRO A 130 17.64 6.48 10.61
N GLY A 131 18.77 6.40 9.87
CA GLY A 131 19.55 7.57 9.45
C GLY A 131 18.96 8.34 8.25
N GLN A 132 17.89 7.86 7.64
CA GLN A 132 17.21 8.53 6.53
C GLN A 132 15.96 9.24 7.06
N LYS A 133 15.85 10.56 6.87
CA LYS A 133 14.62 11.29 7.21
C LYS A 133 13.54 10.96 6.18
N VAL A 134 12.69 9.97 6.46
CA VAL A 134 11.52 9.69 5.65
C VAL A 134 10.30 10.19 6.40
N GLY A 135 9.77 11.36 6.02
CA GLY A 135 8.62 11.92 6.72
C GLY A 135 7.44 10.94 6.76
N TYR A 136 6.86 10.71 7.92
CA TYR A 136 5.58 10.01 8.08
C TYR A 136 4.69 10.88 8.97
N GLY A 137 3.67 11.49 8.39
CA GLY A 137 2.70 12.26 9.15
C GLY A 137 1.63 11.32 9.74
N GLY A 138 1.26 11.54 11.01
CA GLY A 138 0.16 10.83 11.66
C GLY A 138 0.57 9.77 12.68
N ARG A 139 -0.41 8.97 13.13
CA ARG A 139 -0.23 7.96 14.17
C ARG A 139 0.63 6.79 13.68
N LYS A 140 1.43 6.24 14.58
CA LYS A 140 2.19 5.00 14.34
C LYS A 140 1.22 3.88 13.92
N PRO A 141 1.54 3.09 12.88
CA PRO A 141 0.71 1.96 12.49
C PRO A 141 0.56 0.97 13.66
N HIS A 142 -0.66 0.50 13.90
CA HIS A 142 -0.88 -0.60 14.84
C HIS A 142 -0.23 -1.88 14.29
N ARG A 143 0.49 -2.63 15.15
CA ARG A 143 1.24 -3.84 14.76
C ARG A 143 0.36 -4.90 14.05
N GLU A 144 -0.91 -4.97 14.42
CA GLU A 144 -1.89 -5.90 13.81
C GLU A 144 -2.24 -5.53 12.36
N ALA A 145 -2.19 -4.23 12.03
CA ALA A 145 -2.50 -3.72 10.70
C ALA A 145 -1.26 -3.55 9.83
N PHE A 146 -0.08 -3.43 10.43
CA PHE A 146 1.16 -3.21 9.70
C PHE A 146 2.38 -3.78 10.42
N SER A 147 3.18 -4.58 9.71
CA SER A 147 4.42 -5.14 10.23
C SER A 147 5.53 -5.10 9.19
N VAL A 148 6.76 -4.98 9.69
CA VAL A 148 7.99 -5.03 8.88
C VAL A 148 8.93 -5.99 9.58
N THR A 149 9.37 -7.01 8.87
CA THR A 149 10.34 -8.00 9.36
C THR A 149 11.52 -8.08 8.41
N GLN A 150 12.71 -8.22 8.99
CA GLN A 150 13.95 -8.51 8.27
C GLN A 150 14.40 -9.90 8.72
N ARG A 151 14.76 -10.77 7.77
CA ARG A 151 15.23 -12.12 8.07
C ARG A 151 16.35 -12.51 7.10
N GLY A 152 17.08 -13.56 7.45
CA GLY A 152 18.18 -14.07 6.65
C GLY A 152 19.44 -13.20 6.73
N LYS A 153 20.45 -13.60 5.96
CA LYS A 153 21.73 -12.91 5.78
C LYS A 153 22.26 -13.10 4.36
N GLY A 154 23.14 -12.22 3.91
CA GLY A 154 23.77 -12.27 2.58
C GLY A 154 22.73 -12.33 1.46
N ASN A 155 22.86 -13.31 0.57
CA ASN A 155 21.93 -13.50 -0.56
C ASN A 155 20.53 -13.96 -0.13
N ALA A 156 20.37 -14.50 1.09
CA ALA A 156 19.09 -14.93 1.63
C ALA A 156 18.39 -13.85 2.46
N TYR A 157 18.93 -12.63 2.48
CA TYR A 157 18.36 -11.53 3.24
C TYR A 157 17.06 -11.04 2.60
N GLU A 158 15.99 -11.02 3.40
CA GLU A 158 14.65 -10.63 2.96
C GLU A 158 14.06 -9.54 3.86
N ILE A 159 13.27 -8.65 3.24
CA ILE A 159 12.46 -7.65 3.92
C ILE A 159 11.00 -7.91 3.57
N VAL A 160 10.21 -8.28 4.57
CA VAL A 160 8.78 -8.52 4.40
C VAL A 160 8.01 -7.38 5.04
N VAL A 161 7.18 -6.73 4.23
CA VAL A 161 6.27 -5.66 4.68
C VAL A 161 4.85 -6.11 4.48
N MET A 162 4.10 -6.21 5.58
CA MET A 162 2.70 -6.58 5.56
C MET A 162 1.84 -5.37 5.90
N ASN A 163 0.88 -5.07 5.04
CA ASN A 163 -0.11 -4.02 5.25
C ASN A 163 -1.52 -4.62 5.13
N LYS A 164 -2.21 -4.73 6.25
CA LYS A 164 -3.54 -5.36 6.37
C LYS A 164 -4.67 -4.32 6.51
N LEU A 165 -4.46 -3.08 6.08
CA LEU A 165 -5.52 -2.08 6.09
C LEU A 165 -6.60 -2.45 5.06
N ASP A 166 -7.86 -2.51 5.49
CA ASP A 166 -9.06 -2.84 4.67
C ASP A 166 -9.42 -1.77 3.61
N TYR A 167 -8.57 -0.77 3.45
CA TYR A 167 -8.71 0.28 2.46
C TYR A 167 -7.44 0.45 1.63
N ILE A 168 -6.40 -0.36 1.83
CA ILE A 168 -5.10 -0.13 1.18
C ILE A 168 -5.22 -0.12 -0.35
N GLY A 169 -6.01 -1.02 -0.93
CA GLY A 169 -6.30 -1.03 -2.37
C GLY A 169 -6.96 0.25 -2.88
N LEU A 170 -7.84 0.87 -2.08
CA LEU A 170 -8.47 2.16 -2.41
C LEU A 170 -7.51 3.35 -2.27
N ALA A 171 -6.51 3.21 -1.39
CA ALA A 171 -5.47 4.21 -1.19
C ALA A 171 -4.36 4.11 -2.26
N LEU A 172 -4.17 2.96 -2.90
CA LEU A 172 -3.21 2.78 -3.99
C LEU A 172 -3.75 3.40 -5.29
N LYS A 173 -2.97 4.32 -5.89
CA LYS A 173 -3.35 5.04 -7.10
C LYS A 173 -3.48 4.07 -8.28
N GLY A 174 -4.66 4.02 -8.90
CA GLY A 174 -4.94 3.10 -10.00
C GLY A 174 -5.16 1.64 -9.57
N GLY A 175 -5.29 1.37 -8.27
CA GLY A 175 -5.38 0.01 -7.73
C GLY A 175 -4.03 -0.61 -7.42
N GLU A 176 -4.02 -1.84 -6.89
CA GLU A 176 -2.83 -2.47 -6.31
C GLU A 176 -1.72 -2.73 -7.32
N SER A 177 -2.03 -3.41 -8.44
CA SER A 177 -1.03 -3.77 -9.45
C SER A 177 -0.45 -2.54 -10.16
N ALA A 178 -1.30 -1.55 -10.50
CA ALA A 178 -0.85 -0.31 -11.13
C ALA A 178 0.06 0.49 -10.19
N ALA A 179 -0.35 0.70 -8.93
CA ALA A 179 0.45 1.41 -7.95
C ALA A 179 1.79 0.73 -7.68
N MET A 180 1.81 -0.61 -7.59
CA MET A 180 3.05 -1.36 -7.38
C MET A 180 3.97 -1.24 -8.59
N SER A 181 3.44 -1.42 -9.80
CA SER A 181 4.22 -1.29 -11.04
C SER A 181 4.82 0.12 -11.18
N THR A 182 4.03 1.16 -10.92
CA THR A 182 4.52 2.55 -10.90
C THR A 182 5.59 2.74 -9.82
N ALA A 183 5.37 2.22 -8.61
CA ALA A 183 6.31 2.38 -7.51
C ALA A 183 7.65 1.68 -7.79
N MET A 184 7.61 0.48 -8.38
CA MET A 184 8.81 -0.26 -8.76
C MET A 184 9.58 0.45 -9.86
N ARG A 185 8.93 0.92 -10.93
CA ARG A 185 9.63 1.71 -11.96
C ARG A 185 10.29 2.96 -11.39
N ALA A 186 9.60 3.69 -10.52
CA ALA A 186 10.17 4.86 -9.86
C ALA A 186 11.36 4.49 -8.95
N ALA A 187 11.28 3.36 -8.25
CA ALA A 187 12.39 2.85 -7.44
C ALA A 187 13.60 2.44 -8.30
N THR A 188 13.37 1.73 -9.41
CA THR A 188 14.38 1.37 -10.41
C THR A 188 15.11 2.62 -10.91
N ASN A 189 14.38 3.66 -11.33
CA ASN A 189 14.97 4.90 -11.81
C ASN A 189 15.76 5.64 -10.72
N THR A 190 15.30 5.57 -9.47
CA THR A 190 16.02 6.14 -8.32
C THR A 190 17.35 5.42 -8.09
N LEU A 191 17.36 4.09 -8.14
CA LEU A 191 18.58 3.30 -8.00
C LEU A 191 19.55 3.56 -9.16
N PHE A 192 19.05 3.55 -10.40
CA PHE A 192 19.81 3.88 -11.59
C PHE A 192 20.50 5.23 -11.45
N GLY A 193 19.73 6.30 -11.18
CA GLY A 193 20.28 7.65 -11.03
C GLY A 193 21.32 7.75 -9.92
N ARG A 194 21.13 7.03 -8.80
CA ARG A 194 22.10 6.98 -7.71
C ARG A 194 23.40 6.28 -8.12
N ILE A 195 23.31 5.15 -8.84
CA ILE A 195 24.47 4.42 -9.36
C ILE A 195 25.27 5.33 -10.30
N GLU A 196 24.60 5.93 -11.27
CA GLU A 196 25.23 6.83 -12.24
C GLU A 196 25.92 8.02 -11.57
N GLN A 197 25.31 8.61 -10.56
CA GLN A 197 25.92 9.70 -9.80
C GLN A 197 27.15 9.23 -9.00
N ARG A 198 27.12 8.01 -8.44
CA ARG A 198 28.24 7.46 -7.68
C ARG A 198 29.43 7.13 -8.57
N LEU A 199 29.18 6.51 -9.73
CA LEU A 199 30.20 6.21 -10.74
C LEU A 199 30.85 7.48 -11.29
N LYS A 200 30.06 8.56 -11.45
CA LYS A 200 30.57 9.88 -11.86
C LYS A 200 31.24 10.67 -10.72
N GLY A 201 31.40 10.09 -9.53
CA GLY A 201 31.99 10.75 -8.36
C GLY A 201 31.18 11.93 -7.79
N LYS A 202 29.93 12.13 -8.23
CA LYS A 202 29.10 13.28 -7.85
C LYS A 202 28.51 13.18 -6.44
N ILE A 203 28.43 11.97 -5.90
CA ILE A 203 27.94 11.71 -4.54
C ILE A 203 28.87 10.74 -3.81
N LYS A 204 28.91 10.81 -2.48
CA LYS A 204 29.65 9.90 -1.58
C LYS A 204 28.82 8.67 -1.17
#